data_AF-A0A662RG19-F1
#
_entry.id   AF-A0A662RG19-F1
#
_cell.length_a   1.000
_cell.length_b   1.000
_cell.length_c   1.000
_cell.angle_alpha   90.00
_cell.angle_beta   90.00
_cell.angle_gamma   90.00
#
_symmetry.space_group_name_H-M   'P 1'
#
loop_
_entity.id
_entity.type
_entity.pdbx_description
1 polymer ?
#
loop_
_entity_poly.entity_id
_entity_poly.type
_entity_poly.pdbx_seq_one_letter_code
_entity_poly.pdbx_strand_id
1 'polypeptide(L)'
;MGNTANSNVYWGGALGIYLDNSHNNTVINNDKGIYVYSSSDNLIYNNYLANTNNAYDTRNNIWNTTKMPGTNIIGGSYLGGNYWSDYAGVDSNGDGLGDTLLPYNSSGNITNGGDWLPLVSTGGPLWTRYSSRIDNETQCLGVGGIAVDSEDNVIIASNRDVIKYDSNGNVLWGYDLCGCGVAVDKTDDSVVVGLCNSSLIKFSKIGNILWIKELQEELYLSGVKSVNPDGNILVSGFGSVDGDWKSYYEIRDKNGNWGAPLLVYN
;
A
#
# COMPACT_ATOMS: atom_id res chain seq x y z
N MET A 1 -1.14 45.13 -6.79
CA MET A 1 -0.32 44.34 -7.74
C MET A 1 -0.44 42.89 -7.29
N GLY A 2 -0.82 41.98 -8.18
CA GLY A 2 -0.91 40.56 -7.84
C GLY A 2 0.48 39.93 -7.84
N ASN A 3 0.83 39.23 -6.76
CA ASN A 3 2.06 38.44 -6.66
C ASN A 3 1.71 36.96 -6.57
N THR A 4 2.56 36.10 -7.12
CA THR A 4 2.47 34.65 -6.92
C THR A 4 3.43 34.27 -5.80
N ALA A 5 2.88 33.87 -4.65
CA ALA A 5 3.64 33.27 -3.57
C ALA A 5 3.65 31.75 -3.78
N ASN A 6 4.71 31.25 -4.42
CA ASN A 6 4.90 29.84 -4.71
C ASN A 6 6.23 29.37 -4.10
N SER A 7 6.21 28.30 -3.32
CA SER A 7 7.41 27.67 -2.74
C SER A 7 8.19 28.58 -1.77
N ASN A 8 7.49 29.34 -0.92
CA ASN A 8 8.13 30.21 0.06
C ASN A 8 8.35 29.49 1.40
N VAL A 9 9.61 29.20 1.74
CA VAL A 9 10.03 28.64 3.04
C VAL A 9 10.65 29.76 3.87
N TYR A 10 9.93 30.31 4.85
CA TYR A 10 10.51 31.26 5.81
C TYR A 10 10.88 30.57 7.13
N TRP A 11 12.05 30.90 7.67
CA TRP A 11 12.54 30.44 8.98
C TRP A 11 12.44 31.59 9.99
N GLY A 12 11.51 31.50 10.95
CA GLY A 12 11.50 32.39 12.12
C GLY A 12 10.12 32.67 12.71
N GLY A 13 9.73 31.86 13.69
CA GLY A 13 8.84 32.26 14.79
C GLY A 13 7.39 32.68 14.47
N ALA A 14 6.50 31.68 14.47
CA ALA A 14 5.06 31.75 14.79
C ALA A 14 4.00 32.05 13.71
N LEU A 15 4.31 32.52 12.49
CA LEU A 15 3.31 32.65 11.41
C LEU A 15 3.95 32.33 10.04
N GLY A 16 3.33 31.45 9.26
CA GLY A 16 3.91 30.86 8.05
C GLY A 16 3.98 31.82 6.86
N ILE A 17 2.84 32.04 6.20
CA ILE A 17 2.69 32.99 5.09
C ILE A 17 1.79 34.13 5.56
N TYR A 18 2.28 35.36 5.46
CA TYR A 18 1.56 36.55 5.90
C TYR A 18 1.23 37.45 4.71
N LEU A 19 -0.06 37.61 4.41
CA LEU A 19 -0.57 38.56 3.43
C LEU A 19 -1.20 39.74 4.16
N ASP A 20 -0.63 40.94 3.99
CA ASP A 20 -1.14 42.19 4.57
C ASP A 20 -1.40 43.24 3.50
N ASN A 21 -2.58 43.86 3.57
CA ASN A 21 -3.07 44.87 2.62
C ASN A 21 -2.82 44.50 1.14
N SER A 22 -2.97 43.21 0.82
CA SER A 22 -2.59 42.63 -0.47
C SER A 22 -3.81 42.00 -1.17
N HIS A 23 -3.88 42.14 -2.49
CA HIS A 23 -5.01 41.70 -3.30
C HIS A 23 -4.55 41.00 -4.58
N ASN A 24 -5.36 40.06 -5.09
CA ASN A 24 -5.09 39.30 -6.32
C ASN A 24 -3.80 38.48 -6.28
N ASN A 25 -3.49 37.85 -5.15
CA ASN A 25 -2.35 36.94 -5.04
C ASN A 25 -2.75 35.49 -5.25
N THR A 26 -1.79 34.68 -5.71
CA THR A 26 -1.93 33.22 -5.78
C THR A 26 -0.96 32.59 -4.80
N VAL A 27 -1.49 31.82 -3.84
CA VAL A 27 -0.71 31.11 -2.81
C VAL A 27 -0.85 29.62 -3.02
N ILE A 28 0.23 28.95 -3.45
CA ILE A 28 0.23 27.53 -3.79
C ILE A 28 1.54 26.85 -3.33
N ASN A 29 1.47 25.54 -3.03
CA ASN A 29 2.64 24.70 -2.69
C ASN A 29 3.43 25.13 -1.44
N ASN A 30 2.73 25.48 -0.35
CA ASN A 30 3.37 25.88 0.91
C ASN A 30 3.01 24.91 2.05
N ASP A 31 3.91 24.73 3.02
CA ASP A 31 3.78 23.78 4.14
C ASP A 31 3.51 24.43 5.51
N LYS A 32 3.29 25.75 5.55
CA LYS A 32 3.10 26.56 6.77
C LYS A 32 1.70 27.17 6.85
N GLY A 33 1.31 27.56 8.06
CA GLY A 33 0.03 28.23 8.29
C GLY A 33 -0.09 29.56 7.54
N ILE A 34 -1.27 29.86 7.01
CA ILE A 34 -1.51 31.05 6.16
C ILE A 34 -2.34 32.08 6.93
N TYR A 35 -1.79 33.28 7.10
CA TYR A 35 -2.43 34.40 7.78
C TYR A 35 -2.74 35.53 6.78
N VAL A 36 -4.02 35.77 6.55
CA VAL A 36 -4.54 36.75 5.60
C VAL A 36 -5.21 37.89 6.36
N TYR A 37 -4.48 38.99 6.52
CA TYR A 37 -4.93 40.15 7.26
C TYR A 37 -5.23 41.32 6.33
N SER A 38 -6.40 41.93 6.50
CA SER A 38 -6.83 43.08 5.70
C SER A 38 -6.70 42.92 4.18
N SER A 39 -6.69 41.68 3.68
CA SER A 39 -6.37 41.28 2.30
C SER A 39 -7.57 40.52 1.71
N SER A 40 -7.93 40.82 0.46
CA SER A 40 -9.08 40.20 -0.22
C SER A 40 -8.73 39.75 -1.64
N ASP A 41 -9.58 38.93 -2.24
CA ASP A 41 -9.47 38.52 -3.64
C ASP A 41 -8.18 37.71 -3.92
N ASN A 42 -7.69 36.97 -2.92
CA ASN A 42 -6.57 36.05 -3.08
C ASN A 42 -7.10 34.63 -3.38
N LEU A 43 -6.39 33.90 -4.25
CA LEU A 43 -6.67 32.51 -4.61
C LEU A 43 -5.63 31.59 -3.94
N ILE A 44 -6.09 30.73 -3.04
CA ILE A 44 -5.27 29.91 -2.15
C ILE A 44 -5.67 28.45 -2.32
N TYR A 45 -4.84 27.65 -2.97
CA TYR A 45 -5.13 26.22 -3.21
C TYR A 45 -3.83 25.40 -3.30
N ASN A 46 -3.92 24.08 -3.22
CA ASN A 46 -2.79 23.15 -3.31
C ASN A 46 -1.66 23.43 -2.30
N ASN A 47 -2.00 23.85 -1.08
CA ASN A 47 -1.07 23.99 0.04
C ASN A 47 -1.19 22.80 1.00
N TYR A 48 -0.13 22.52 1.75
CA TYR A 48 -0.07 21.49 2.78
C TYR A 48 -0.13 22.13 4.17
N LEU A 49 -1.33 22.25 4.74
CA LEU A 49 -1.55 22.96 6.00
C LEU A 49 -1.60 21.96 7.15
N ALA A 50 -0.45 21.74 7.79
CA ALA A 50 -0.29 20.84 8.93
C ALA A 50 0.39 21.52 10.13
N ASN A 51 -0.25 22.57 10.64
CA ASN A 51 0.26 23.45 11.68
C ASN A 51 -0.73 23.52 12.85
N THR A 52 -0.28 23.97 14.03
CA THR A 52 -1.17 24.19 15.19
C THR A 52 -2.30 25.18 14.85
N ASN A 53 -2.01 26.18 14.02
CA ASN A 53 -3.00 27.06 13.41
C ASN A 53 -2.79 27.03 11.89
N ASN A 54 -3.71 26.41 11.16
CA ASN A 54 -3.57 26.18 9.72
C ASN A 54 -3.85 27.42 8.88
N ALA A 55 -4.91 28.16 9.18
CA ALA A 55 -5.20 29.42 8.52
C ALA A 55 -5.86 30.44 9.46
N TYR A 56 -5.73 31.71 9.11
CA TYR A 56 -6.52 32.80 9.67
C TYR A 56 -6.85 33.80 8.57
N ASP A 57 -8.12 34.14 8.41
CA ASP A 57 -8.62 35.03 7.38
C ASP A 57 -9.82 35.85 7.88
N THR A 58 -9.71 37.17 7.75
CA THR A 58 -10.71 38.14 8.22
C THR A 58 -11.53 38.76 7.10
N ARG A 59 -11.21 38.47 5.83
CA ARG A 59 -11.83 39.10 4.66
C ARG A 59 -12.30 38.03 3.66
N ASN A 60 -12.59 38.46 2.43
CA ASN A 60 -13.11 37.61 1.38
C ASN A 60 -11.96 37.12 0.50
N ASN A 61 -11.60 35.84 0.64
CA ASN A 61 -10.61 35.16 -0.21
C ASN A 61 -11.17 33.81 -0.66
N ILE A 62 -10.54 33.22 -1.68
CA ILE A 62 -10.97 31.97 -2.30
C ILE A 62 -9.96 30.88 -1.90
N TRP A 63 -10.43 29.88 -1.16
CA TRP A 63 -9.60 28.82 -0.55
C TRP A 63 -9.59 27.50 -1.35
N ASN A 64 -10.05 27.52 -2.59
CA ASN A 64 -9.96 26.40 -3.52
C ASN A 64 -10.05 26.89 -4.98
N THR A 65 -9.52 26.11 -5.91
CA THR A 65 -9.81 26.26 -7.34
C THR A 65 -10.97 25.35 -7.76
N THR A 66 -11.40 25.45 -9.02
CA THR A 66 -12.30 24.46 -9.62
C THR A 66 -11.58 23.12 -9.76
N LYS A 67 -12.26 22.01 -9.47
CA LYS A 67 -11.71 20.65 -9.68
C LYS A 67 -11.14 20.53 -11.09
N MET A 68 -9.86 20.18 -11.20
CA MET A 68 -9.19 19.96 -12.48
C MET A 68 -8.18 18.82 -12.37
N PRO A 69 -7.97 18.02 -13.45
CA PRO A 69 -6.93 17.00 -13.46
C PRO A 69 -5.54 17.61 -13.20
N GLY A 70 -4.73 16.94 -12.38
CA GLY A 70 -3.37 17.34 -12.07
C GLY A 70 -2.90 16.80 -10.72
N THR A 71 -1.61 16.44 -10.62
CA THR A 71 -1.04 15.95 -9.37
C THR A 71 -1.03 17.05 -8.32
N ASN A 72 -1.71 16.82 -7.19
CA ASN A 72 -1.78 17.76 -6.08
C ASN A 72 -0.64 17.57 -5.07
N ILE A 73 -0.53 18.46 -4.09
CA ILE A 73 0.58 18.51 -3.10
C ILE A 73 0.69 17.25 -2.22
N ILE A 74 -0.37 16.44 -2.13
CA ILE A 74 -0.38 15.15 -1.40
C ILE A 74 -0.31 13.93 -2.34
N GLY A 75 -0.06 14.15 -3.64
CA GLY A 75 0.08 13.07 -4.64
C GLY A 75 -1.22 12.55 -5.25
N GLY A 76 -2.37 13.16 -4.95
CA GLY A 76 -3.66 12.82 -5.54
C GLY A 76 -3.79 13.30 -6.99
N SER A 77 -4.80 12.79 -7.72
CA SER A 77 -4.95 12.97 -9.17
C SER A 77 -5.64 14.27 -9.62
N TYR A 78 -6.23 15.01 -8.68
CA TYR A 78 -6.97 16.24 -8.96
C TYR A 78 -6.49 17.40 -8.09
N LEU A 79 -6.39 18.57 -8.70
CA LEU A 79 -6.32 19.85 -8.00
C LEU A 79 -7.73 20.27 -7.60
N GLY A 80 -7.85 20.91 -6.44
CA GLY A 80 -9.11 21.43 -5.89
C GLY A 80 -8.81 22.45 -4.83
N GLY A 81 -8.77 22.04 -3.57
CA GLY A 81 -8.47 22.86 -2.41
C GLY A 81 -7.05 22.66 -1.88
N ASN A 82 -6.92 22.75 -0.57
CA ASN A 82 -5.70 22.58 0.21
C ASN A 82 -5.80 21.29 1.05
N TYR A 83 -4.66 20.73 1.43
CA TYR A 83 -4.61 19.71 2.46
C TYR A 83 -4.64 20.39 3.84
N TRP A 84 -5.45 19.84 4.75
CA TRP A 84 -5.60 20.33 6.11
C TRP A 84 -5.43 19.16 7.07
N SER A 85 -4.45 19.23 7.97
CA SER A 85 -4.16 18.15 8.93
C SER A 85 -5.30 17.86 9.90
N ASP A 86 -6.19 18.84 10.09
CA ASP A 86 -7.32 18.82 11.02
C ASP A 86 -8.69 18.73 10.33
N TYR A 87 -8.71 18.59 9.00
CA TYR A 87 -9.95 18.30 8.28
C TYR A 87 -10.37 16.85 8.49
N ALA A 88 -11.56 16.67 9.08
CA ALA A 88 -12.14 15.38 9.39
C ALA A 88 -13.22 14.93 8.39
N GLY A 89 -13.35 15.61 7.26
CA GLY A 89 -14.33 15.27 6.22
C GLY A 89 -13.95 13.99 5.48
N VAL A 90 -14.91 13.46 4.72
CA VAL A 90 -14.82 12.17 4.02
C VAL A 90 -14.90 12.40 2.52
N ASP A 91 -14.03 11.75 1.76
CA ASP A 91 -14.16 11.57 0.31
C ASP A 91 -15.06 10.33 0.05
N SER A 92 -16.29 10.58 -0.37
CA SER A 92 -17.32 9.55 -0.59
C SER A 92 -17.29 8.99 -2.01
N ASN A 93 -16.69 9.72 -2.95
CA ASN A 93 -16.67 9.37 -4.37
C ASN A 93 -15.30 8.83 -4.83
N GLY A 94 -14.28 8.90 -3.97
CA GLY A 94 -12.94 8.33 -4.17
C GLY A 94 -12.04 9.16 -5.09
N ASP A 95 -12.33 10.44 -5.30
CA ASP A 95 -11.56 11.32 -6.17
C ASP A 95 -10.39 12.04 -5.49
N GLY A 96 -10.19 11.84 -4.18
CA GLY A 96 -9.16 12.49 -3.38
C GLY A 96 -9.53 13.88 -2.87
N LEU A 97 -10.79 14.31 -3.03
CA LEU A 97 -11.34 15.56 -2.52
C LEU A 97 -12.45 15.27 -1.52
N GLY A 98 -12.50 16.00 -0.42
CA GLY A 98 -13.51 15.78 0.60
C GLY A 98 -14.89 16.25 0.18
N ASP A 99 -15.92 15.45 0.47
CA ASP A 99 -17.33 15.68 0.12
C ASP A 99 -18.18 16.18 1.30
N THR A 100 -17.65 16.17 2.53
CA THR A 100 -18.40 16.48 3.76
C THR A 100 -17.68 17.49 4.64
N LEU A 101 -18.37 18.14 5.58
CA LEU A 101 -17.81 19.24 6.40
C LEU A 101 -17.32 20.44 5.56
N LEU A 102 -18.06 20.73 4.49
CA LEU A 102 -17.77 21.80 3.54
C LEU A 102 -18.61 23.08 3.82
N PRO A 103 -18.07 24.28 3.55
CA PRO A 103 -16.66 24.52 3.28
C PRO A 103 -15.84 24.31 4.56
N TYR A 104 -14.64 23.76 4.43
CA TYR A 104 -13.73 23.70 5.57
C TYR A 104 -13.13 25.09 5.83
N ASN A 105 -13.37 25.64 7.01
CA ASN A 105 -13.03 27.03 7.34
C ASN A 105 -11.95 27.15 8.43
N SER A 106 -11.05 26.16 8.52
CA SER A 106 -9.95 26.11 9.50
C SER A 106 -10.45 26.27 10.95
N SER A 107 -11.49 25.51 11.32
CA SER A 107 -12.13 25.56 12.65
C SER A 107 -12.65 26.96 13.03
N GLY A 108 -13.22 27.67 12.05
CA GLY A 108 -13.79 29.01 12.24
C GLY A 108 -12.79 30.17 12.12
N ASN A 109 -11.52 29.90 11.82
CA ASN A 109 -10.52 30.96 11.62
C ASN A 109 -10.58 31.61 10.23
N ILE A 110 -11.38 31.08 9.30
CA ILE A 110 -11.74 31.74 8.05
C ILE A 110 -13.14 32.33 8.21
N THR A 111 -13.22 33.66 8.26
CA THR A 111 -14.46 34.38 8.59
C THR A 111 -15.51 34.29 7.48
N ASN A 112 -15.08 34.39 6.21
CA ASN A 112 -15.98 34.39 5.06
C ASN A 112 -15.56 33.31 4.07
N GLY A 113 -16.43 32.30 3.87
CA GLY A 113 -16.17 31.19 2.95
C GLY A 113 -15.36 30.06 3.60
N GLY A 114 -14.41 29.51 2.85
CA GLY A 114 -13.60 28.35 3.22
C GLY A 114 -13.28 27.49 2.00
N ASP A 115 -12.67 26.34 2.24
CA ASP A 115 -12.25 25.39 1.22
C ASP A 115 -13.38 24.41 0.90
N TRP A 116 -13.88 24.46 -0.34
CA TRP A 116 -14.94 23.58 -0.83
C TRP A 116 -14.44 22.27 -1.44
N LEU A 117 -13.13 22.12 -1.64
CA LEU A 117 -12.54 20.91 -2.19
C LEU A 117 -11.29 20.47 -1.38
N PRO A 118 -11.36 20.31 -0.04
CA PRO A 118 -10.20 19.95 0.77
C PRO A 118 -9.56 18.65 0.25
N LEU A 119 -8.24 18.63 0.16
CA LEU A 119 -7.50 17.45 -0.28
C LEU A 119 -7.54 16.40 0.84
N VAL A 120 -8.06 15.22 0.54
CA VAL A 120 -8.10 14.09 1.47
C VAL A 120 -7.05 13.09 1.03
N SER A 121 -6.19 12.66 1.96
CA SER A 121 -5.21 11.61 1.66
C SER A 121 -5.93 10.30 1.37
N THR A 122 -6.09 9.98 0.09
CA THR A 122 -6.45 8.64 -0.39
C THR A 122 -5.20 7.77 -0.32
N GLY A 123 -4.77 7.30 0.86
CA GLY A 123 -3.40 6.77 0.92
C GLY A 123 -3.01 5.81 2.03
N GLY A 124 -3.94 5.02 2.58
CA GLY A 124 -3.59 3.80 3.32
C GLY A 124 -3.60 2.57 2.39
N PRO A 125 -2.95 1.45 2.76
CA PRO A 125 -3.22 0.18 2.09
C PRO A 125 -4.72 -0.14 2.16
N LEU A 126 -5.29 -0.75 1.10
CA LEU A 126 -6.71 -1.15 1.06
C LEU A 126 -7.10 -1.95 2.32
N TRP A 127 -6.16 -2.74 2.84
CA TRP A 127 -6.20 -3.30 4.18
C TRP A 127 -4.80 -3.65 4.67
N THR A 128 -4.63 -3.66 5.99
CA THR A 128 -3.46 -4.22 6.68
C THR A 128 -3.91 -5.39 7.53
N ARG A 129 -3.16 -6.49 7.51
CA ARG A 129 -3.37 -7.65 8.39
C ARG A 129 -2.08 -7.99 9.10
N TYR A 130 -2.22 -8.30 10.39
CA TYR A 130 -1.13 -8.78 11.23
C TYR A 130 -1.42 -10.23 11.56
N SER A 131 -0.39 -11.07 11.50
CA SER A 131 -0.51 -12.41 12.04
C SER A 131 -0.78 -12.34 13.54
N SER A 132 -1.72 -13.15 14.02
CA SER A 132 -1.91 -13.38 15.46
C SER A 132 -0.91 -14.39 16.03
N ARG A 133 -0.13 -15.06 15.17
CA ARG A 133 0.84 -16.08 15.55
C ARG A 133 2.22 -15.42 15.68
N ILE A 134 2.65 -15.25 16.93
CA ILE A 134 3.94 -14.67 17.28
C ILE A 134 4.87 -15.81 17.67
N ASP A 135 6.05 -15.88 17.04
CA ASP A 135 7.17 -16.68 17.52
C ASP A 135 8.41 -15.81 17.76
N ASN A 136 9.22 -16.21 18.73
CA ASN A 136 10.56 -15.64 18.96
C ASN A 136 11.63 -16.42 18.18
N GLU A 137 11.21 -17.26 17.22
CA GLU A 137 12.07 -18.21 16.53
C GLU A 137 12.63 -17.55 15.26
N THR A 138 13.93 -17.27 15.30
CA THR A 138 14.64 -16.43 14.33
C THR A 138 14.99 -17.11 13.01
N GLN A 139 14.61 -18.39 12.83
CA GLN A 139 15.11 -19.18 11.69
C GLN A 139 14.51 -18.79 10.34
N CYS A 140 13.33 -18.14 10.30
CA CYS A 140 12.73 -17.60 9.08
C CYS A 140 12.11 -16.21 9.35
N LEU A 141 12.94 -15.18 9.43
CA LEU A 141 12.46 -13.80 9.60
C LEU A 141 11.82 -13.29 8.31
N GLY A 142 10.50 -13.42 8.17
CA GLY A 142 9.72 -12.69 7.16
C GLY A 142 8.59 -13.47 6.48
N VAL A 143 7.95 -12.80 5.52
CA VAL A 143 6.95 -13.39 4.62
C VAL A 143 7.71 -14.22 3.57
N GLY A 144 7.41 -15.51 3.46
CA GLY A 144 7.98 -16.39 2.43
C GLY A 144 7.45 -16.09 1.04
N GLY A 145 6.20 -15.65 0.92
CA GLY A 145 5.66 -15.15 -0.35
C GLY A 145 4.23 -14.68 -0.28
N ILE A 146 3.79 -14.03 -1.36
CA ILE A 146 2.42 -13.60 -1.60
C ILE A 146 2.00 -14.02 -3.01
N ALA A 147 0.76 -14.45 -3.17
CA ALA A 147 0.17 -14.77 -4.45
C ALA A 147 -1.29 -14.32 -4.51
N VAL A 148 -1.84 -14.23 -5.72
CA VAL A 148 -3.23 -13.84 -5.96
C VAL A 148 -3.88 -14.89 -6.87
N ASP A 149 -5.10 -15.33 -6.57
CA ASP A 149 -5.84 -16.28 -7.41
C ASP A 149 -6.63 -15.57 -8.53
N SER A 150 -7.54 -16.26 -9.22
CA SER A 150 -8.36 -15.66 -10.28
C SER A 150 -9.53 -14.80 -9.78
N GLU A 151 -9.82 -14.82 -8.47
CA GLU A 151 -10.92 -14.08 -7.82
C GLU A 151 -10.41 -12.89 -6.99
N ASP A 152 -9.16 -12.48 -7.23
CA ASP A 152 -8.47 -11.42 -6.48
C ASP A 152 -8.31 -11.72 -4.98
N ASN A 153 -8.40 -12.99 -4.58
CA ASN A 153 -8.09 -13.42 -3.23
C ASN A 153 -6.57 -13.41 -3.02
N VAL A 154 -6.12 -13.01 -1.84
CA VAL A 154 -4.70 -12.90 -1.51
C VAL A 154 -4.26 -14.08 -0.66
N ILE A 155 -3.21 -14.78 -1.09
CA ILE A 155 -2.60 -15.88 -0.36
C ILE A 155 -1.25 -15.41 0.18
N ILE A 156 -1.04 -15.61 1.47
CA ILE A 156 0.22 -15.30 2.17
C ILE A 156 0.83 -16.60 2.68
N ALA A 157 2.13 -16.77 2.43
CA ALA A 157 2.98 -17.75 3.11
C ALA A 157 4.02 -17.00 3.95
N SER A 158 4.11 -17.30 5.23
CA SER A 158 5.03 -16.69 6.20
C SER A 158 5.64 -17.77 7.11
N ASN A 159 6.48 -17.35 8.07
CA ASN A 159 7.06 -18.25 9.08
C ASN A 159 6.03 -19.12 9.83
N ARG A 160 4.78 -18.66 9.98
CA ARG A 160 3.74 -19.39 10.74
C ARG A 160 2.36 -19.38 10.10
N ASP A 161 2.24 -18.76 8.94
CA ASP A 161 0.96 -18.60 8.28
C ASP A 161 1.03 -19.03 6.84
N VAL A 162 0.17 -19.98 6.50
CA VAL A 162 -0.37 -20.08 5.16
C VAL A 162 -1.83 -19.68 5.26
N ILE A 163 -2.17 -18.45 4.85
CA ILE A 163 -3.51 -17.87 4.97
C ILE A 163 -3.98 -17.38 3.61
N LYS A 164 -5.26 -17.61 3.30
CA LYS A 164 -5.96 -16.98 2.19
C LYS A 164 -6.97 -15.97 2.70
N TYR A 165 -6.93 -14.78 2.13
CA TYR A 165 -7.87 -13.69 2.35
C TYR A 165 -8.72 -13.46 1.12
N ASP A 166 -9.95 -12.99 1.30
CA ASP A 166 -10.70 -12.36 0.20
C ASP A 166 -10.07 -11.01 -0.18
N SER A 167 -10.57 -10.40 -1.26
CA SER A 167 -10.09 -9.11 -1.75
C SER A 167 -10.30 -7.94 -0.77
N ASN A 168 -11.20 -8.11 0.22
CA ASN A 168 -11.45 -7.15 1.30
C ASN A 168 -10.60 -7.43 2.57
N GLY A 169 -9.77 -8.47 2.55
CA GLY A 169 -8.90 -8.86 3.66
C GLY A 169 -9.59 -9.71 4.74
N ASN A 170 -10.74 -10.34 4.47
CA ASN A 170 -11.33 -11.32 5.39
C ASN A 170 -10.68 -12.68 5.20
N VAL A 171 -10.42 -13.41 6.29
CA VAL A 171 -9.83 -14.75 6.21
C VAL A 171 -10.84 -15.72 5.60
N LEU A 172 -10.44 -16.39 4.52
CA LEU A 172 -11.18 -17.49 3.92
C LEU A 172 -10.77 -18.83 4.55
N TRP A 173 -9.46 -19.05 4.72
CA TRP A 173 -8.91 -20.21 5.43
C TRP A 173 -7.44 -19.96 5.83
N GLY A 174 -6.92 -20.74 6.77
CA GLY A 174 -5.51 -20.64 7.17
C GLY A 174 -4.99 -21.82 7.98
N TYR A 175 -3.67 -22.02 7.90
CA TYR A 175 -2.92 -23.11 8.56
C TYR A 175 -1.72 -22.56 9.32
N ASP A 176 -1.40 -23.16 10.48
CA ASP A 176 -0.16 -22.88 11.24
C ASP A 176 0.98 -23.68 10.63
N LEU A 177 1.57 -23.12 9.57
CA LEU A 177 2.63 -23.75 8.78
C LEU A 177 3.67 -22.71 8.41
N CYS A 178 4.93 -23.12 8.44
CA CYS A 178 6.04 -22.31 7.97
C CYS A 178 6.19 -22.46 6.45
N GLY A 179 5.82 -21.42 5.71
CA GLY A 179 5.93 -21.35 4.25
C GLY A 179 7.00 -20.37 3.78
N CYS A 180 7.90 -20.81 2.90
CA CYS A 180 8.99 -20.01 2.32
C CYS A 180 8.69 -19.46 0.92
N GLY A 181 7.52 -19.78 0.36
CA GLY A 181 7.11 -19.33 -0.97
C GLY A 181 5.78 -19.93 -1.36
N VAL A 182 4.99 -19.19 -2.12
CA VAL A 182 3.65 -19.60 -2.55
C VAL A 182 3.42 -19.19 -3.99
N ALA A 183 2.69 -20.04 -4.72
CA ALA A 183 2.15 -19.71 -6.03
C ALA A 183 0.74 -20.29 -6.18
N VAL A 184 -0.03 -19.70 -7.09
CA VAL A 184 -1.32 -20.23 -7.49
C VAL A 184 -1.16 -20.95 -8.82
N ASP A 185 -1.62 -22.19 -8.89
CA ASP A 185 -1.81 -22.92 -10.12
C ASP A 185 -3.07 -22.38 -10.81
N LYS A 186 -2.88 -21.62 -11.88
CA LYS A 186 -3.99 -20.95 -12.58
C LYS A 186 -4.87 -21.91 -13.38
N THR A 187 -4.51 -23.20 -13.49
CA THR A 187 -5.33 -24.20 -14.17
C THR A 187 -6.56 -24.58 -13.36
N ASP A 188 -6.48 -24.52 -12.03
CA ASP A 188 -7.55 -24.95 -11.11
C ASP A 188 -7.67 -24.09 -9.83
N ASP A 189 -6.98 -22.94 -9.76
CA ASP A 189 -6.90 -22.03 -8.61
C ASP A 189 -6.40 -22.69 -7.31
N SER A 190 -5.71 -23.82 -7.42
CA SER A 190 -5.08 -24.44 -6.27
C SER A 190 -3.83 -23.66 -5.85
N VAL A 191 -3.49 -23.77 -4.57
CA VAL A 191 -2.38 -23.05 -3.96
C VAL A 191 -1.26 -24.04 -3.69
N VAL A 192 -0.06 -23.75 -4.18
CA VAL A 192 1.14 -24.55 -3.92
C VAL A 192 2.08 -23.76 -3.04
N VAL A 193 2.48 -24.33 -1.91
CA VAL A 193 3.38 -23.71 -0.93
C VAL A 193 4.60 -24.58 -0.74
N GLY A 194 5.77 -23.95 -0.75
CA GLY A 194 7.00 -24.57 -0.29
C GLY A 194 7.19 -24.29 1.19
N LEU A 195 7.44 -25.33 1.97
CA LEU A 195 7.54 -25.29 3.42
C LEU A 195 9.00 -25.20 3.88
N CYS A 196 9.18 -24.70 5.10
CA CYS A 196 10.46 -24.56 5.77
C CYS A 196 11.08 -25.89 6.23
N ASN A 197 10.34 -27.00 6.13
CA ASN A 197 10.86 -28.34 6.40
C ASN A 197 11.11 -29.10 5.09
N SER A 198 11.41 -28.38 4.00
CA SER A 198 11.71 -28.96 2.68
C SER A 198 10.61 -29.88 2.16
N SER A 199 9.37 -29.43 2.28
CA SER A 199 8.21 -30.11 1.72
C SER A 199 7.40 -29.16 0.85
N LEU A 200 6.77 -29.68 -0.18
CA LEU A 200 5.74 -28.99 -0.94
C LEU A 200 4.37 -29.43 -0.46
N ILE A 201 3.44 -28.50 -0.34
CA ILE A 201 2.04 -28.79 -0.04
C ILE A 201 1.17 -28.10 -1.08
N LYS A 202 0.14 -28.82 -1.55
CA LYS A 202 -0.87 -28.26 -2.46
C LYS A 202 -2.23 -28.25 -1.76
N PHE A 203 -2.87 -27.09 -1.75
CA PHE A 203 -4.23 -26.89 -1.24
C PHE A 203 -5.18 -26.66 -2.42
N SER A 204 -6.40 -27.18 -2.30
CA SER A 204 -7.51 -26.75 -3.14
C SER A 204 -7.85 -25.27 -2.91
N LYS A 205 -8.62 -24.67 -3.82
CA LYS A 205 -9.10 -23.28 -3.70
C LYS A 205 -9.78 -22.97 -2.36
N ILE A 206 -10.46 -23.96 -1.78
CA ILE A 206 -11.19 -23.86 -0.49
C ILE A 206 -10.38 -24.32 0.72
N GLY A 207 -9.09 -24.61 0.55
CA GLY A 207 -8.16 -24.90 1.65
C GLY A 207 -7.97 -26.38 1.97
N ASN A 208 -8.70 -27.32 1.36
CA ASN A 208 -8.42 -28.75 1.58
C ASN A 208 -7.03 -29.13 1.06
N ILE A 209 -6.26 -29.90 1.85
CA ILE A 209 -4.97 -30.44 1.43
C ILE A 209 -5.21 -31.48 0.32
N LEU A 210 -4.60 -31.25 -0.84
CA LEU A 210 -4.65 -32.18 -1.98
C LEU A 210 -3.50 -33.19 -1.90
N TRP A 211 -2.29 -32.73 -1.57
CA TRP A 211 -1.13 -33.58 -1.35
C TRP A 211 -0.01 -32.86 -0.60
N ILE A 212 0.92 -33.66 -0.06
CA ILE A 212 2.19 -33.23 0.53
C ILE A 212 3.31 -34.05 -0.12
N LYS A 213 4.43 -33.42 -0.48
CA LYS A 213 5.61 -34.04 -1.08
C LYS A 213 6.86 -33.57 -0.36
N GLU A 214 7.53 -34.49 0.31
CA GLU A 214 8.85 -34.23 0.88
C GLU A 214 9.88 -34.11 -0.25
N LEU A 215 10.79 -33.15 -0.12
CA LEU A 215 11.96 -33.04 -0.98
C LEU A 215 13.07 -33.93 -0.42
N GLN A 216 14.16 -34.08 -1.18
CA GLN A 216 15.29 -34.93 -0.79
C GLN A 216 15.79 -34.62 0.63
N GLU A 217 16.26 -35.65 1.32
CA GLU A 217 16.94 -35.53 2.62
C GLU A 217 18.12 -34.52 2.51
N GLU A 218 18.38 -33.77 3.59
CA GLU A 218 19.41 -32.70 3.72
C GLU A 218 19.05 -31.29 3.20
N LEU A 219 17.85 -31.10 2.61
CA LEU A 219 17.38 -29.77 2.24
C LEU A 219 16.77 -29.03 3.45
N TYR A 220 16.98 -27.71 3.55
CA TYR A 220 16.49 -26.91 4.68
C TYR A 220 15.32 -25.99 4.35
N LEU A 221 15.24 -25.45 3.13
CA LEU A 221 14.14 -24.56 2.76
C LEU A 221 13.70 -24.84 1.32
N SER A 222 12.39 -24.77 1.08
CA SER A 222 11.82 -24.87 -0.26
C SER A 222 10.87 -23.70 -0.51
N GLY A 223 11.18 -22.87 -1.50
CA GLY A 223 10.34 -21.77 -1.92
C GLY A 223 9.73 -22.06 -3.28
N VAL A 224 8.41 -22.22 -3.34
CA VAL A 224 7.68 -22.19 -4.60
C VAL A 224 7.74 -20.76 -5.16
N LYS A 225 8.18 -20.62 -6.41
CA LYS A 225 8.36 -19.33 -7.08
C LYS A 225 7.26 -19.02 -8.08
N SER A 226 6.80 -20.03 -8.81
CA SER A 226 5.69 -19.89 -9.75
C SER A 226 5.15 -21.26 -10.17
N VAL A 227 3.97 -21.26 -10.77
CA VAL A 227 3.42 -22.40 -11.51
C VAL A 227 3.22 -21.94 -12.96
N ASN A 228 3.74 -22.71 -13.92
CA ASN A 228 3.60 -22.38 -15.33
C ASN A 228 2.19 -22.76 -15.86
N PRO A 229 1.81 -22.39 -17.10
CA PRO A 229 0.50 -22.73 -17.66
C PRO A 229 0.20 -24.24 -17.78
N ASP A 230 1.22 -25.10 -17.78
CA ASP A 230 1.05 -26.56 -17.80
C ASP A 230 0.84 -27.16 -16.39
N GLY A 231 0.87 -26.33 -15.35
CA GLY A 231 0.81 -26.74 -13.96
C GLY A 231 2.16 -27.15 -13.38
N ASN A 232 3.28 -26.98 -14.10
CA ASN A 232 4.61 -27.30 -13.59
C ASN A 232 5.02 -26.29 -12.52
N ILE A 233 5.54 -26.79 -11.41
CA ILE A 233 5.87 -26.03 -10.21
C ILE A 233 7.37 -25.72 -10.23
N LEU A 234 7.72 -24.44 -10.22
CA LEU A 234 9.09 -23.97 -10.17
C LEU A 234 9.48 -23.72 -8.71
N VAL A 235 10.47 -24.48 -8.24
CA VAL A 235 10.93 -24.45 -6.86
C VAL A 235 12.39 -24.03 -6.83
N SER A 236 12.73 -23.19 -5.86
CA SER A 236 14.12 -22.91 -5.50
C SER A 236 14.29 -23.08 -4.01
N GLY A 237 15.45 -23.52 -3.57
CA GLY A 237 15.73 -23.61 -2.15
C GLY A 237 17.20 -23.63 -1.84
N PHE A 238 17.49 -23.91 -0.57
CA PHE A 238 18.83 -23.96 -0.03
C PHE A 238 18.93 -25.13 0.94
N GLY A 239 20.05 -25.86 0.87
CA GLY A 239 20.25 -27.06 1.68
C GLY A 239 21.71 -27.47 1.76
N SER A 240 21.99 -28.48 2.58
CA SER A 240 23.28 -29.18 2.58
C SER A 240 23.17 -30.34 1.60
N VAL A 241 24.20 -30.58 0.79
CA VAL A 241 24.30 -31.79 -0.03
C VAL A 241 25.73 -32.27 0.04
N ASP A 242 25.93 -33.45 0.63
CA ASP A 242 27.26 -34.03 0.91
C ASP A 242 28.11 -33.15 1.84
N GLY A 243 27.46 -32.45 2.78
CA GLY A 243 28.12 -31.55 3.74
C GLY A 243 28.41 -30.13 3.23
N ASP A 244 28.11 -29.84 1.96
CA ASP A 244 28.27 -28.52 1.36
C ASP A 244 26.93 -27.79 1.22
N TRP A 245 26.89 -26.52 1.63
CA TRP A 245 25.72 -25.67 1.46
C TRP A 245 25.53 -25.24 0.00
N LYS A 246 24.40 -25.62 -0.60
CA LYS A 246 24.08 -25.37 -2.01
C LYS A 246 22.69 -24.77 -2.16
N SER A 247 22.55 -23.87 -3.13
CA SER A 247 21.24 -23.50 -3.66
C SER A 247 20.81 -24.55 -4.68
N TYR A 248 19.52 -24.88 -4.72
CA TYR A 248 18.96 -25.79 -5.71
C TYR A 248 17.76 -25.17 -6.41
N TYR A 249 17.50 -25.65 -7.62
CA TYR A 249 16.39 -25.24 -8.47
C TYR A 249 15.84 -26.48 -9.14
N GLU A 250 14.52 -26.66 -9.09
CA GLU A 250 13.87 -27.82 -9.68
C GLU A 250 12.52 -27.44 -10.27
N ILE A 251 12.07 -28.25 -11.22
CA ILE A 251 10.75 -28.16 -11.83
C ILE A 251 10.03 -29.48 -11.55
N ARG A 252 8.88 -29.39 -10.90
CA ARG A 252 8.00 -30.54 -10.63
C ARG A 252 6.79 -30.50 -11.55
N ASP A 253 6.20 -31.65 -11.82
CA ASP A 253 4.89 -31.71 -12.46
C ASP A 253 3.80 -31.14 -11.52
N LYS A 254 2.56 -31.01 -12.03
CA LYS A 254 1.40 -30.51 -11.28
C LYS A 254 1.03 -31.29 -10.01
N ASN A 255 1.59 -32.49 -9.86
CA ASN A 255 1.40 -33.39 -8.72
C ASN A 255 2.62 -33.42 -7.80
N GLY A 256 3.61 -32.55 -8.04
CA GLY A 256 4.83 -32.45 -7.24
C GLY A 256 5.87 -33.55 -7.50
N ASN A 257 5.71 -34.34 -8.57
CA ASN A 257 6.67 -35.39 -8.92
C ASN A 257 7.77 -34.85 -9.84
N TRP A 258 8.90 -35.54 -9.84
CA TRP A 258 9.97 -35.31 -10.82
C TRP A 258 9.48 -35.68 -12.23
N GLY A 259 9.85 -34.86 -13.22
CA GLY A 259 9.74 -35.28 -14.63
C GLY A 259 10.61 -36.51 -14.91
N ALA A 260 10.28 -37.27 -15.95
CA ALA A 260 11.16 -38.33 -16.43
C ALA A 260 12.57 -37.76 -16.68
N PRO A 261 13.66 -38.45 -16.31
CA PRO A 261 15.00 -37.91 -16.45
C PRO A 261 15.24 -37.52 -17.90
N LEU A 262 15.57 -36.24 -18.13
CA LEU A 262 16.19 -35.83 -19.38
C LEU A 262 17.50 -36.60 -19.48
N LEU A 263 17.59 -37.52 -20.45
CA LEU A 263 18.86 -38.08 -20.88
C LEU A 263 19.73 -36.91 -21.35
N VAL A 264 20.56 -36.40 -20.47
CA VAL A 264 21.62 -35.47 -20.85
C VAL A 264 22.66 -36.33 -21.56
N TYR A 265 22.66 -36.29 -22.90
CA TYR A 265 23.80 -36.79 -23.66
C TYR A 265 25.00 -35.90 -23.33
N ASN A 266 26.04 -36.51 -22.74
CA ASN A 266 27.35 -35.90 -22.52
C ASN A 266 28.01 -35.50 -23.84
#